data_AF-A0A7W1G0T6-F1
#
_entry.id   AF-A0A7W1G0T6-F1
#
_cell.length_a   1.000
_cell.length_b   1.000
_cell.length_c   1.000
_cell.angle_alpha   90.00
_cell.angle_beta   90.00
_cell.angle_gamma   90.00
#
_symmetry.space_group_name_H-M   'P 1'
#
loop_
_entity.id
_entity.type
_entity.pdbx_description
1 polymer ?
#
loop_
_entity_poly.entity_id
_entity_poly.type
_entity_poly.pdbx_seq_one_letter_code
_entity_poly.pdbx_strand_id
1 'polypeptide(L)'
;MKKVVAIFLLLQILSNNSFAEELIKLPRLFTHFYHHANEHKDTKDFADFLHKHYSDHHKTDKHSKTHSDEDNDCNLPFKHCGDCCLNVHATVASFLPSALHTEFIPFQIQDNFFYTPNDRIESLELFSIWQPPKLA
;
A
#
# COMPACT_ATOMS: atom_id res chain seq x y z
N MET A 1 2.50 26.10 -17.41
CA MET A 1 1.55 24.98 -17.17
C MET A 1 2.10 23.62 -17.64
N LYS A 2 2.52 23.46 -18.90
CA LYS A 2 3.05 22.16 -19.41
C LYS A 2 4.14 21.53 -18.53
N LYS A 3 5.10 22.33 -18.06
CA LYS A 3 6.17 21.88 -17.15
C LYS A 3 5.65 21.39 -15.79
N VAL A 4 4.63 22.06 -15.23
CA VAL A 4 4.04 21.68 -13.93
C VAL A 4 3.29 20.36 -14.05
N VAL A 5 2.52 20.19 -15.12
CA VAL A 5 1.83 18.93 -15.42
C VAL A 5 2.84 17.80 -15.62
N ALA A 6 3.93 18.05 -16.36
CA ALA A 6 5.00 17.07 -16.54
C ALA A 6 5.66 16.68 -15.20
N ILE A 7 5.98 17.64 -14.33
CA ILE A 7 6.54 17.38 -13.00
C ILE A 7 5.56 16.57 -12.15
N PHE A 8 4.28 16.94 -12.15
CA PHE A 8 3.25 16.20 -11.42
C PHE A 8 3.16 14.74 -11.89
N LEU A 9 3.10 14.51 -13.21
CA LEU A 9 3.05 13.16 -13.78
C LEU A 9 4.33 12.37 -13.49
N LEU A 10 5.51 13.01 -13.52
CA LEU A 10 6.76 12.36 -13.12
C LEU A 10 6.73 11.95 -11.65
N LEU A 11 6.22 12.79 -10.76
CA LEU A 11 6.07 12.47 -9.34
C LEU A 11 5.10 11.29 -9.14
N GLN A 12 3.98 11.24 -9.88
CA GLN A 12 3.09 10.08 -9.86
C GLN A 12 3.80 8.81 -10.28
N ILE A 13 4.54 8.84 -11.40
CA ILE A 13 5.26 7.65 -11.89
C ILE A 13 6.32 7.20 -10.87
N LEU A 14 7.09 8.13 -10.31
CA LEU A 14 8.16 7.83 -9.36
C LEU A 14 7.63 7.30 -8.01
N SER A 15 6.42 7.68 -7.63
CA SER A 15 5.77 7.22 -6.40
C SER A 15 4.77 6.08 -6.64
N ASN A 16 4.83 5.36 -7.76
CA ASN A 16 3.87 4.30 -8.06
C ASN A 16 2.38 4.73 -7.98
N ASN A 17 2.09 5.92 -8.49
CA ASN A 17 0.77 6.59 -8.56
C ASN A 17 0.12 6.98 -7.22
N SER A 18 0.81 6.85 -6.10
CA SER A 18 0.25 7.23 -4.79
C SER A 18 0.38 8.73 -4.45
N PHE A 19 1.15 9.53 -5.20
CA PHE A 19 1.37 10.94 -4.86
C PHE A 19 0.06 11.75 -4.89
N ALA A 20 -0.85 11.47 -5.84
CA ALA A 20 -2.14 12.16 -5.89
C ALA A 20 -3.03 11.77 -4.70
N GLU A 21 -3.04 10.49 -4.34
CA GLU A 21 -3.81 9.96 -3.22
C GLU A 21 -3.38 10.59 -1.89
N GLU A 22 -2.08 10.76 -1.68
CA GLU A 22 -1.54 11.44 -0.50
C GLU A 22 -1.88 12.94 -0.47
N LEU A 23 -1.90 13.62 -1.63
CA LEU A 23 -2.33 15.02 -1.68
C LEU A 23 -3.82 15.20 -1.35
N ILE A 24 -4.68 14.24 -1.69
CA ILE A 24 -6.11 14.27 -1.36
C ILE A 24 -6.33 14.19 0.15
N LYS A 25 -5.40 13.61 0.92
CA LYS A 25 -5.46 13.54 2.39
C LYS A 25 -5.03 14.84 3.09
N LEU A 26 -4.49 15.83 2.37
CA LEU A 26 -4.05 17.11 2.96
C LEU A 26 -5.11 17.85 3.80
N PRO A 27 -6.40 17.90 3.44
CA PRO A 27 -7.41 18.53 4.29
C PRO A 27 -7.48 17.89 5.68
N ARG A 28 -7.32 16.57 5.77
CA ARG A 28 -7.32 15.83 7.05
C ARG A 28 -6.14 16.23 7.94
N LEU A 29 -4.96 16.50 7.35
CA LEU A 29 -3.79 17.01 8.09
C LEU A 29 -4.12 18.32 8.82
N PHE A 30 -4.81 19.25 8.14
CA PHE A 30 -5.18 20.54 8.74
C PHE A 30 -6.29 20.40 9.78
N THR A 31 -7.28 19.56 9.54
CA THR A 31 -8.33 19.26 10.54
C THR A 31 -7.70 18.69 11.80
N HIS A 32 -6.82 17.70 11.67
CA HIS A 32 -6.14 17.06 12.79
C HIS A 32 -5.22 18.04 13.54
N PHE A 33 -4.49 18.92 12.83
CA PHE A 33 -3.77 20.02 13.47
C PHE A 33 -4.70 20.95 14.28
N TYR A 34 -5.88 21.26 13.75
CA TYR A 34 -6.85 22.10 14.44
C TYR A 34 -7.36 21.46 15.74
N HIS A 35 -7.61 20.15 15.76
CA HIS A 35 -7.96 19.42 16.99
C HIS A 35 -6.85 19.52 18.04
N HIS A 36 -5.60 19.26 17.65
CA HIS A 36 -4.44 19.37 18.54
C HIS A 36 -4.19 20.79 19.04
N ALA A 37 -4.42 21.80 18.21
CA ALA A 37 -4.22 23.20 18.60
C ALA A 37 -5.31 23.73 19.54
N ASN A 38 -6.57 23.35 19.32
CA ASN A 38 -7.71 23.97 20.01
C ASN A 38 -8.34 23.11 21.10
N GLU A 39 -8.47 21.81 20.85
CA GLU A 39 -9.15 20.87 21.75
C GLU A 39 -8.16 20.27 22.73
N HIS A 40 -7.10 19.63 22.23
CA HIS A 40 -6.09 18.99 23.08
C HIS A 40 -5.10 19.99 23.68
N LYS A 41 -4.87 21.11 22.99
CA LYS A 41 -3.92 22.18 23.38
C LYS A 41 -2.53 21.66 23.67
N ASP A 42 -2.13 20.62 22.95
CA ASP A 42 -0.89 19.88 23.16
C ASP A 42 0.16 20.21 22.08
N THR A 43 -0.17 21.04 21.09
CA THR A 43 0.74 21.55 20.06
C THR A 43 0.87 23.07 20.14
N LYS A 44 2.10 23.57 19.97
CA LYS A 44 2.39 25.02 20.04
C LYS A 44 2.15 25.72 18.71
N ASP A 45 2.58 25.08 17.63
CA ASP A 45 2.45 25.56 16.27
C ASP A 45 2.40 24.36 15.31
N PHE A 46 2.22 24.65 14.02
CA PHE A 46 2.14 23.61 12.99
C PHE A 46 3.45 22.83 12.83
N ALA A 47 4.60 23.46 13.11
CA ALA A 47 5.90 22.79 13.01
C ALA A 47 6.09 21.76 14.13
N ASP A 48 5.70 22.10 15.37
CA ASP A 48 5.65 21.21 16.52
C ASP A 48 4.69 20.04 16.28
N PHE A 49 3.54 20.29 15.66
CA PHE A 49 2.62 19.25 15.21
C PHE A 49 3.29 18.31 14.18
N LEU A 50 3.87 18.85 13.10
CA LEU A 50 4.58 18.01 12.11
C LEU A 50 5.71 17.21 12.75
N HIS A 51 6.47 17.81 13.66
CA HIS A 51 7.56 17.13 14.35
C HIS A 51 7.03 15.93 15.15
N LYS A 52 5.99 16.13 15.97
CA LYS A 52 5.37 15.06 16.77
C LYS A 52 4.82 13.92 15.92
N HIS A 53 4.16 14.24 14.81
CA HIS A 53 3.47 13.21 14.02
C HIS A 53 4.34 12.56 12.93
N TYR A 54 5.45 13.18 12.51
CA TYR A 54 6.32 12.67 11.43
C TYR A 54 7.79 12.43 11.81
N SER A 55 8.29 12.94 12.94
CA SER A 55 9.70 12.75 13.35
C SER A 55 9.90 11.59 14.30
N ASP A 56 8.91 11.31 15.16
CA ASP A 56 8.96 10.14 16.01
C ASP A 56 8.55 8.89 15.22
N HIS A 57 9.42 7.87 15.25
CA HIS A 57 9.13 6.53 14.74
C HIS A 57 8.06 5.84 15.62
N HIS A 58 6.86 6.41 15.67
CA HIS A 58 5.70 5.79 16.25
C HIS A 58 5.26 4.64 15.35
N LYS A 59 5.83 3.45 15.60
CA LYS A 59 5.42 2.18 14.99
C LYS A 59 3.97 1.80 15.31
N THR A 60 3.33 2.53 16.21
CA THR A 60 1.97 2.26 16.68
C THR A 60 1.27 3.58 16.94
N ASP A 61 -0.01 3.62 16.62
CA ASP A 61 -0.95 4.70 16.86
C ASP A 61 -1.23 4.88 18.36
N LYS A 62 -0.19 5.23 19.13
CA LYS A 62 -0.29 5.42 20.58
C LYS A 62 -1.08 6.66 20.94
N HIS A 63 -1.17 7.64 20.04
CA HIS A 63 -1.99 8.84 20.25
C HIS A 63 -3.48 8.55 20.07
N SER A 64 -3.89 7.70 19.12
CA SER A 64 -5.31 7.35 18.90
C SER A 64 -5.94 6.49 19.99
N LYS A 65 -5.18 5.71 20.77
CA LYS A 65 -5.78 4.86 21.81
C LYS A 65 -6.58 5.63 22.88
N THR A 66 -6.44 6.96 22.94
CA THR A 66 -7.17 7.83 23.88
C THR A 66 -8.15 8.78 23.17
N HIS A 67 -8.09 8.88 21.84
CA HIS A 67 -8.81 9.90 21.07
C HIS A 67 -9.69 9.28 19.96
N SER A 68 -10.62 10.07 19.41
CA SER A 68 -11.63 9.59 18.47
C SER A 68 -11.03 9.11 17.12
N ASP A 69 -11.83 8.48 16.26
CA ASP A 69 -11.40 8.04 14.92
C ASP A 69 -10.81 9.19 14.05
N GLU A 70 -11.11 10.44 14.38
CA GLU A 70 -10.60 11.66 13.72
C GLU A 70 -9.12 11.94 14.04
N ASP A 71 -8.64 11.45 15.19
CA ASP A 71 -7.27 11.60 15.67
C ASP A 71 -6.38 10.38 15.33
N ASN A 72 -6.83 9.55 14.39
CA ASN A 72 -6.04 8.43 13.90
C ASN A 72 -4.87 8.91 13.03
N ASP A 73 -3.67 8.78 13.59
CA ASP A 73 -2.39 9.14 12.99
C ASP A 73 -2.11 8.45 11.66
N CYS A 74 -2.63 7.23 11.47
CA CYS A 74 -2.37 6.40 10.30
C CYS A 74 -3.10 6.88 9.05
N ASN A 75 -4.00 7.85 9.21
CA ASN A 75 -4.70 8.47 8.12
C ASN A 75 -4.06 9.77 7.62
N LEU A 76 -2.97 10.21 8.26
CA LEU A 76 -2.26 11.42 7.85
C LEU A 76 -1.54 11.18 6.51
N PRO A 77 -1.47 12.22 5.65
CA PRO A 77 -0.79 12.12 4.37
C PRO A 77 0.67 11.72 4.56
N PHE A 78 1.18 10.83 3.71
CA PHE A 78 2.54 10.31 3.72
C PHE A 78 2.94 9.53 4.99
N LYS A 79 2.03 9.26 5.92
CA LYS A 79 2.27 8.46 7.13
C LYS A 79 1.73 7.05 6.94
N HIS A 80 2.58 6.04 7.12
CA HIS A 80 2.23 4.63 6.92
C HIS A 80 2.38 3.86 8.24
N CYS A 81 1.27 3.47 8.86
CA CYS A 81 1.26 2.61 10.04
C CYS A 81 1.09 1.14 9.63
N GLY A 82 2.18 0.47 9.33
CA GLY A 82 2.16 -0.97 9.07
C GLY A 82 3.55 -1.57 9.16
N ASP A 83 3.67 -2.73 9.80
CA ASP A 83 4.94 -3.48 9.91
C ASP A 83 5.43 -4.02 8.56
N CYS A 84 4.59 -3.99 7.52
CA CYS A 84 4.87 -4.53 6.19
C CYS A 84 5.09 -3.46 5.11
N CYS A 85 5.30 -2.20 5.50
CA CYS A 85 5.42 -1.10 4.55
C CYS A 85 6.90 -0.79 4.29
N LEU A 86 7.48 -1.48 3.30
CA LEU A 86 8.44 -0.80 2.41
C LEU A 86 7.81 0.56 2.09
N ASN A 87 8.49 1.65 2.44
CA ASN A 87 8.03 2.99 2.09
C ASN A 87 7.93 3.06 0.56
N VAL A 88 6.75 2.78 -0.02
CA VAL A 88 6.53 2.74 -1.48
C VAL A 88 6.72 4.14 -2.09
N HIS A 89 6.77 5.17 -1.25
CA HIS A 89 7.13 6.54 -1.61
C HIS A 89 8.64 6.84 -1.59
N ALA A 90 9.48 5.92 -1.11
CA ALA A 90 10.92 6.04 -1.32
C ALA A 90 11.14 5.83 -2.82
N THR A 91 11.57 6.89 -3.50
CA THR A 91 12.07 6.84 -4.87
C THR A 91 12.86 5.55 -5.04
N VAL A 92 12.40 4.71 -5.96
CA VAL A 92 12.99 3.42 -6.30
C VAL A 92 14.47 3.63 -6.66
N ALA A 93 15.33 3.57 -5.65
CA ALA A 93 16.77 3.42 -5.77
C ALA A 93 17.22 2.13 -5.05
N SER A 94 16.27 1.27 -4.71
CA SER A 94 16.52 -0.01 -4.04
C SER A 94 15.78 -1.15 -4.73
N PHE A 95 15.94 -1.24 -6.05
CA PHE A 95 16.19 -2.57 -6.64
C PHE A 95 17.65 -2.93 -6.33
N LEU A 96 17.98 -3.14 -5.05
CA LEU A 96 19.06 -4.07 -4.76
C LEU A 96 18.39 -5.42 -4.93
N PRO A 97 18.75 -6.25 -5.93
CA PRO A 97 18.35 -7.63 -5.85
C PRO A 97 19.03 -8.15 -4.59
N SER A 98 18.28 -8.34 -3.50
CA SER A 98 18.69 -9.30 -2.50
C SER A 98 18.96 -10.55 -3.31
N ALA A 99 20.23 -10.94 -3.42
CA ALA A 99 20.60 -12.15 -4.12
C ALA A 99 19.72 -13.24 -3.52
N LEU A 100 18.76 -13.73 -4.31
CA LEU A 100 17.88 -14.80 -3.87
C LEU A 100 18.81 -15.97 -3.61
N HIS A 101 19.09 -16.23 -2.34
CA HIS A 101 19.83 -17.41 -1.93
C HIS A 101 18.84 -18.56 -2.05
N THR A 102 18.64 -19.03 -3.27
CA THR A 102 17.96 -20.29 -3.53
C THR A 102 18.96 -21.37 -3.14
N GLU A 103 18.78 -21.97 -1.97
CA GLU A 103 19.43 -23.25 -1.69
C GLU A 103 18.91 -24.25 -2.72
N PHE A 104 19.80 -24.69 -3.61
CA PHE A 104 19.52 -25.78 -4.51
C PHE A 104 19.47 -27.06 -3.69
N ILE A 105 18.28 -27.51 -3.34
CA ILE A 105 18.07 -28.85 -2.80
C ILE A 105 18.05 -29.79 -4.00
N PRO A 106 19.08 -30.63 -4.22
CA PRO A 106 19.02 -31.64 -5.27
C PRO A 106 17.95 -32.66 -4.88
N PHE A 107 16.73 -32.48 -5.40
CA PHE A 107 15.74 -33.54 -5.32
C PHE A 107 16.03 -34.55 -6.43
N GLN A 108 16.21 -35.81 -6.04
CA GLN A 108 16.26 -36.90 -7.00
C GLN A 108 14.83 -37.09 -7.54
N ILE A 109 14.61 -36.69 -8.78
CA ILE A 109 13.43 -37.12 -9.54
C ILE A 109 13.55 -38.63 -9.65
N GLN A 110 12.72 -39.38 -8.94
CA GLN A 110 12.42 -40.74 -9.38
C GLN A 110 11.57 -40.57 -10.64
N ASP A 111 12.15 -40.88 -11.80
CA ASP A 111 11.42 -41.02 -13.05
C ASP A 111 10.51 -42.25 -12.98
N ASN A 112 9.45 -42.15 -12.17
CA ASN A 112 8.30 -43.00 -12.33
C ASN A 112 7.56 -42.43 -13.54
N PHE A 113 7.91 -42.96 -14.72
CA PHE A 113 7.19 -42.68 -15.95
C PHE A 113 5.71 -43.01 -15.75
N PHE A 114 4.90 -41.99 -15.48
CA PHE A 114 3.45 -42.10 -15.60
C PHE A 114 3.11 -42.12 -17.08
N TYR A 115 2.97 -43.31 -17.65
CA TYR A 115 2.22 -43.48 -18.89
C TYR A 115 0.74 -43.29 -18.57
N THR A 116 0.23 -42.07 -18.74
CA THR A 116 -1.20 -41.81 -18.83
C THR A 116 -1.64 -42.13 -20.27
N PRO A 117 -2.46 -43.17 -20.50
CA PRO A 117 -3.10 -43.30 -21.79
C PRO A 117 -4.16 -42.20 -21.86
N ASN A 118 -3.85 -41.12 -22.57
CA ASN A 118 -4.77 -40.04 -22.96
C ASN A 118 -5.14 -39.01 -21.87
N ASP A 119 -4.23 -38.07 -21.57
CA ASP A 119 -4.51 -36.86 -20.77
C ASP A 119 -5.30 -35.78 -21.55
N ARG A 120 -6.30 -36.20 -22.32
CA ARG A 120 -7.31 -35.25 -22.81
C ARG A 120 -8.30 -35.02 -21.68
N ILE A 121 -8.18 -33.88 -21.01
CA ILE A 121 -9.26 -33.33 -20.20
C ILE A 121 -10.35 -32.91 -21.19
N GLU A 122 -11.29 -33.80 -21.46
CA GLU A 122 -12.50 -33.45 -22.19
C GLU A 122 -13.34 -32.54 -21.30
N SER A 123 -13.44 -31.26 -21.68
CA SER A 123 -14.38 -30.35 -21.05
C SER A 123 -15.80 -30.73 -21.47
N LEU A 124 -16.45 -31.55 -20.64
CA LEU A 124 -17.82 -32.03 -20.84
C LEU A 124 -18.88 -30.90 -20.84
N GLU A 125 -18.49 -29.67 -20.48
CA GLU A 125 -19.42 -28.58 -20.13
C GLU A 125 -19.18 -27.27 -20.92
N LEU A 126 -18.47 -27.27 -22.06
CA LEU A 126 -18.28 -26.04 -22.85
C LEU A 126 -19.58 -25.47 -23.43
N PHE A 127 -20.64 -26.29 -23.56
CA PHE A 127 -21.91 -25.87 -24.15
C PHE A 127 -22.85 -25.12 -23.20
N SER A 128 -22.58 -25.12 -21.89
CA SER A 128 -23.44 -24.46 -20.89
C SER A 128 -23.02 -23.01 -20.59
N ILE A 129 -21.81 -22.61 -20.99
CA ILE A 129 -21.21 -21.30 -20.63
C ILE A 129 -21.95 -20.11 -21.28
N TRP A 130 -22.54 -20.30 -22.46
CA TRP A 130 -23.18 -19.21 -23.23
C TRP A 130 -24.71 -19.32 -23.30
N GLN A 131 -25.35 -20.04 -22.37
CA GLN A 131 -26.82 -20.10 -22.35
C GLN A 131 -27.42 -18.82 -21.75
N PRO A 132 -28.45 -18.23 -22.39
CA PRO A 132 -29.14 -17.09 -21.82
C PRO A 132 -29.84 -17.47 -20.50
N PRO A 133 -30.11 -16.49 -19.61
CA PRO A 133 -30.79 -16.73 -18.34
C PRO A 133 -32.14 -17.43 -18.57
N LYS A 134 -32.35 -18.55 -17.89
CA LYS A 134 -33.65 -19.24 -17.90
C LYS A 134 -34.62 -18.42 -17.03
N LEU A 135 -35.75 -18.02 -17.60
CA LEU A 135 -36.82 -17.36 -16.87
C LEU A 135 -37.41 -18.36 -15.87
N ALA A 136 -37.59 -17.92 -14.62
CA ALA A 136 -38.15 -18.70 -13.51
C ALA A 136 -39.65 -18.96 -13.67
#